data_AF-A0A661AW19-F1
#
_entry.id   AF-A0A661AW19-F1
#
_cell.length_a   1.000
_cell.length_b   1.000
_cell.length_c   1.000
_cell.angle_alpha   90.00
_cell.angle_beta   90.00
_cell.angle_gamma   90.00
#
_symmetry.space_group_name_H-M   'P 1'
#
loop_
_entity.id
_entity.type
_entity.pdbx_description
1 polymer ?
#
loop_
_entity_poly.entity_id
_entity_poly.type
_entity_poly.pdbx_seq_one_letter_code
_entity_poly.pdbx_strand_id
1 'polypeptide(L)'
;MHISEDLLRELASLAETDHTVLSAYIETDGNWDKVDALIEKENKRLMPLLNKNESEYFDVSLSLLRDYINGKSAKGYNGPGLAFFADIGADFTKGVELSVPPRKSFFALDDEAIIAPLALELDEYEPVGVIMADASGARILTVAGKVIDDAETIRAKIHHLCKVGGWSQMRYQRRRDKQVKHFSKEIAFAVDKIFTDDKIKRILLAGRDRILQSIENELSTKWRDAIIGRIAWDLDAADDEFIRKVAPIFESFEREQEKNIIEKFAAELRKNGLAIAGMENTKTALEYGQVDTLLIQNNIEQKLTEELTSLAEATSSHVEFVLSDSEILSRYEGIGAILRYKSK
;
A
#
# COMPACT_ATOMS: atom_id res chain seq x y z
N MET A 1 6.61 -10.60 2.11
CA MET A 1 7.02 -9.24 2.53
C MET A 1 6.08 -8.27 1.84
N HIS A 2 5.57 -7.29 2.56
CA HIS A 2 4.67 -6.26 2.00
C HIS A 2 5.47 -5.15 1.31
N ILE A 3 4.81 -4.43 0.42
CA ILE A 3 5.38 -3.30 -0.32
C ILE A 3 5.68 -2.17 0.67
N SER A 4 6.83 -1.50 0.50
CA SER A 4 7.23 -0.35 1.32
C SER A 4 8.11 0.61 0.52
N GLU A 5 8.17 1.88 0.94
CA GLU A 5 9.08 2.88 0.37
C GLU A 5 10.55 2.39 0.44
N ASP A 6 10.95 1.75 1.54
CA ASP A 6 12.31 1.24 1.72
C ASP A 6 12.65 0.15 0.67
N LEU A 7 11.67 -0.68 0.31
CA LEU A 7 11.82 -1.70 -0.74
C LEU A 7 11.91 -1.05 -2.13
N LEU A 8 11.08 -0.05 -2.43
CA LEU A 8 11.11 0.65 -3.71
C LEU A 8 12.47 1.32 -3.92
N ARG A 9 13.03 1.95 -2.89
CA ARG A 9 14.37 2.52 -2.90
C ARG A 9 15.46 1.47 -3.09
N GLU A 10 15.37 0.34 -2.39
CA GLU A 10 16.29 -0.80 -2.55
C GLU A 10 16.29 -1.26 -4.03
N LEU A 11 15.12 -1.44 -4.63
CA LEU A 11 14.97 -1.87 -6.02
C LEU A 11 15.44 -0.81 -7.03
N ALA A 12 15.12 0.47 -6.81
CA ALA A 12 15.57 1.56 -7.67
C ALA A 12 17.11 1.67 -7.72
N SER A 13 17.79 1.32 -6.63
CA SER A 13 19.27 1.33 -6.57
C SER A 13 19.94 0.17 -7.30
N LEU A 14 19.19 -0.84 -7.77
CA LEU A 14 19.76 -1.96 -8.54
C LEU A 14 20.23 -1.54 -9.94
N ALA A 15 19.71 -0.43 -10.47
CA ALA A 15 20.09 0.16 -11.75
C ALA A 15 21.59 0.50 -11.90
N GLU A 16 22.34 0.54 -10.78
CA GLU A 16 23.77 0.88 -10.78
C GLU A 16 24.69 -0.32 -11.13
N THR A 17 24.14 -1.50 -11.43
CA THR A 17 24.92 -2.69 -11.80
C THR A 17 24.91 -2.90 -13.32
N ASP A 18 26.05 -3.32 -13.92
CA ASP A 18 26.16 -3.66 -15.36
C ASP A 18 25.38 -4.98 -15.71
N HIS A 19 24.30 -5.28 -14.99
CA HIS A 19 23.65 -6.59 -14.99
C HIS A 19 22.14 -6.47 -15.22
N THR A 20 21.57 -7.51 -15.83
CA THR A 20 20.14 -7.54 -16.16
C THR A 20 19.32 -8.00 -14.95
N VAL A 21 18.31 -7.22 -14.59
CA VAL A 21 17.38 -7.51 -13.51
C VAL A 21 16.14 -8.23 -14.06
N LEU A 22 15.82 -9.40 -13.50
CA LEU A 22 14.52 -10.04 -13.73
C LEU A 22 13.47 -9.36 -12.84
N SER A 23 12.42 -8.82 -13.45
CA SER A 23 11.21 -8.37 -12.76
C SER A 23 10.02 -9.21 -13.21
N ALA A 24 9.39 -9.92 -12.28
CA ALA A 24 8.23 -10.77 -12.55
C ALA A 24 7.04 -10.34 -11.69
N TYR A 25 5.89 -10.11 -12.33
CA TYR A 25 4.61 -9.84 -11.67
C TYR A 25 3.61 -10.91 -12.07
N ILE A 26 3.01 -11.56 -11.07
CA ILE A 26 2.24 -12.78 -11.25
C ILE A 26 0.94 -12.64 -10.46
N GLU A 27 -0.18 -12.59 -11.17
CA GLU A 27 -1.50 -12.79 -10.55
C GLU A 27 -1.59 -14.21 -9.97
N THR A 28 -2.15 -14.31 -8.76
CA THR A 28 -2.47 -15.59 -8.14
C THR A 28 -3.83 -15.52 -7.45
N ASP A 29 -4.53 -16.64 -7.48
CA ASP A 29 -5.79 -16.90 -6.77
C ASP A 29 -5.69 -18.24 -6.01
N GLY A 30 -4.46 -18.71 -5.76
CA GLY A 30 -4.16 -20.06 -5.28
C GLY A 30 -4.13 -21.12 -6.38
N ASN A 31 -4.40 -20.79 -7.65
CA ASN A 31 -4.25 -21.70 -8.78
C ASN A 31 -2.80 -21.73 -9.28
N TRP A 32 -1.99 -22.59 -8.67
CA TRP A 32 -0.58 -22.74 -9.01
C TRP A 32 -0.33 -23.31 -10.41
N ASP A 33 -1.26 -24.10 -10.98
CA ASP A 33 -1.14 -24.61 -12.35
C ASP A 33 -1.14 -23.47 -13.38
N LYS A 34 -1.94 -22.41 -13.16
CA LYS A 34 -1.91 -21.20 -14.00
C LYS A 34 -0.58 -20.46 -13.87
N VAL A 35 -0.02 -20.41 -12.66
CA VAL A 35 1.26 -19.77 -12.39
C VAL A 35 2.40 -20.49 -13.11
N ASP A 36 2.44 -21.82 -13.03
CA ASP A 36 3.43 -22.65 -13.74
C ASP A 36 3.31 -22.49 -15.26
N ALA A 37 2.08 -22.47 -15.78
CA ALA A 37 1.83 -22.24 -17.20
C ALA A 37 2.30 -20.85 -17.67
N LEU A 38 2.15 -19.82 -16.83
CA LEU A 38 2.67 -18.48 -17.09
C LEU A 38 4.21 -18.48 -17.14
N ILE A 39 4.87 -19.06 -16.14
CA ILE A 39 6.35 -19.15 -16.09
C ILE A 39 6.87 -19.84 -17.35
N GLU A 40 6.27 -20.96 -17.73
CA GLU A 40 6.66 -21.73 -18.90
C GLU A 40 6.44 -20.95 -20.21
N LYS A 41 5.35 -20.19 -20.30
CA LYS A 41 5.06 -19.30 -21.44
C LYS A 41 6.08 -18.16 -21.53
N GLU A 42 6.37 -17.50 -20.42
CA GLU A 42 7.31 -16.36 -20.39
C GLU A 42 8.75 -16.82 -20.63
N ASN A 43 9.13 -18.00 -20.12
CA ASN A 43 10.41 -18.64 -20.46
C ASN A 43 10.55 -18.85 -21.97
N LYS A 44 9.54 -19.44 -22.63
CA LYS A 44 9.54 -19.62 -24.09
C LYS A 44 9.57 -18.32 -24.88
N ARG A 45 9.03 -17.23 -24.33
CA ARG A 45 9.04 -15.90 -24.96
C ARG A 45 10.39 -15.22 -24.85
N LEU A 46 11.00 -15.27 -23.66
CA LEU A 46 12.22 -14.53 -23.35
C LEU A 46 13.48 -15.26 -23.79
N MET A 47 13.55 -16.59 -23.62
CA MET A 47 14.78 -17.34 -23.89
C MET A 47 15.41 -17.13 -25.26
N PRO A 48 14.64 -17.14 -26.36
CA PRO A 48 15.20 -16.96 -27.70
C PRO A 48 15.78 -15.55 -27.95
N LEU A 49 15.47 -14.58 -27.09
CA LEU A 49 15.89 -13.19 -27.25
C LEU A 49 17.20 -12.89 -26.52
N LEU A 50 17.67 -13.80 -25.66
CA LEU A 50 18.81 -13.57 -24.79
C LEU A 50 20.12 -14.05 -25.43
N ASN A 51 21.20 -13.34 -25.14
CA ASN A 51 22.55 -13.82 -25.41
C ASN A 51 22.95 -14.92 -24.40
N LYS A 52 24.10 -15.57 -24.63
CA LYS A 52 24.53 -16.71 -23.80
C LYS A 52 24.62 -16.39 -22.30
N ASN A 53 25.18 -15.24 -21.94
CA ASN A 53 25.35 -14.87 -20.54
C ASN A 53 23.99 -14.52 -19.90
N GLU A 54 23.17 -13.74 -20.60
CA GLU A 54 21.80 -13.41 -20.19
C GLU A 54 20.95 -14.68 -20.00
N SER A 55 21.11 -15.69 -20.88
CA SER A 55 20.43 -16.98 -20.73
C SER A 55 20.81 -17.70 -19.43
N GLU A 56 22.11 -17.77 -19.13
CA GLU A 56 22.60 -18.39 -17.89
C GLU A 56 22.07 -17.66 -16.65
N TYR A 57 22.08 -16.32 -16.64
CA TYR A 57 21.53 -15.53 -15.54
C TYR A 57 20.02 -15.67 -15.40
N PHE A 58 19.28 -15.70 -16.51
CA PHE A 58 17.84 -15.86 -16.50
C PHE A 58 17.42 -17.25 -16.00
N ASP A 59 18.12 -18.31 -16.39
CA ASP A 59 17.84 -19.67 -15.91
C ASP A 59 18.01 -19.78 -14.38
N VAL A 60 19.08 -19.18 -13.83
CA VAL A 60 19.29 -19.10 -12.37
C VAL A 60 18.15 -18.31 -11.71
N SER A 61 17.81 -17.15 -12.26
CA SER A 61 16.73 -16.29 -11.74
C SER A 61 15.38 -17.00 -11.76
N LEU A 62 15.06 -17.76 -12.81
CA LEU A 62 13.85 -18.58 -12.90
C LEU A 62 13.85 -19.72 -11.87
N SER A 63 15.00 -20.31 -11.57
CA SER A 63 15.10 -21.32 -10.50
C SER A 63 14.77 -20.71 -9.14
N LEU A 64 15.32 -19.54 -8.82
CA LEU A 64 15.06 -18.83 -7.57
C LEU A 64 13.58 -18.41 -7.46
N LEU A 65 12.98 -17.96 -8.57
CA LEU A 65 11.55 -17.68 -8.64
C LEU A 65 10.70 -18.93 -8.34
N ARG A 66 11.05 -20.08 -8.93
CA ARG A 66 10.34 -21.35 -8.68
C ARG A 66 10.45 -21.76 -7.22
N ASP A 67 11.62 -21.61 -6.61
CA ASP A 67 11.80 -21.90 -5.18
C ASP A 67 10.95 -20.99 -4.29
N TYR A 68 10.88 -19.69 -4.63
CA TYR A 68 10.00 -18.74 -3.95
C TYR A 68 8.53 -19.14 -4.05
N ILE A 69 8.05 -19.46 -5.26
CA ILE A 69 6.66 -19.87 -5.52
C ILE A 69 6.32 -21.18 -4.81
N ASN A 70 7.21 -22.17 -4.86
CA ASN A 70 7.04 -23.45 -4.16
C ASN A 70 6.94 -23.23 -2.64
N GLY A 71 7.78 -22.35 -2.09
CA GLY A 71 7.72 -21.95 -0.69
C GLY A 71 6.39 -21.28 -0.30
N LYS A 72 5.81 -20.48 -1.19
CA LYS A 72 4.48 -19.85 -1.00
C LYS A 72 3.35 -20.86 -1.11
N SER A 73 3.37 -21.72 -2.11
CA SER A 73 2.39 -22.79 -2.31
C SER A 73 2.35 -23.76 -1.13
N ALA A 74 3.53 -24.21 -0.66
CA ALA A 74 3.64 -25.11 0.49
C ALA A 74 3.08 -24.52 1.80
N LYS A 75 3.10 -23.19 1.93
CA LYS A 75 2.53 -22.46 3.07
C LYS A 75 1.04 -22.12 2.90
N GLY A 76 0.43 -22.53 1.79
CA GLY A 76 -0.98 -22.27 1.50
C GLY A 76 -1.31 -20.82 1.17
N TYR A 77 -0.35 -20.07 0.62
CA TYR A 77 -0.60 -18.69 0.18
C TYR A 77 -1.72 -18.65 -0.87
N ASN A 78 -2.67 -17.74 -0.68
CA ASN A 78 -3.83 -17.55 -1.55
C ASN A 78 -4.12 -16.06 -1.81
N GLY A 79 -3.12 -15.20 -1.58
CA GLY A 79 -3.24 -13.77 -1.86
C GLY A 79 -3.34 -13.49 -3.37
N PRO A 80 -3.59 -12.22 -3.74
CA PRO A 80 -4.00 -11.86 -5.09
C PRO A 80 -2.85 -11.77 -6.11
N GLY A 81 -1.60 -11.68 -5.66
CA GLY A 81 -0.46 -11.64 -6.56
C GLY A 81 0.88 -11.72 -5.87
N LEU A 82 1.92 -12.01 -6.65
CA LEU A 82 3.30 -12.00 -6.24
C LEU A 82 4.10 -11.13 -7.21
N ALA A 83 5.08 -10.39 -6.68
CA ALA A 83 6.17 -9.85 -7.47
C ALA A 83 7.49 -10.51 -7.06
N PHE A 84 8.42 -10.60 -7.98
CA PHE A 84 9.74 -11.17 -7.74
C PHE A 84 10.80 -10.44 -8.55
N PHE A 85 11.92 -10.16 -7.87
CA PHE A 85 13.06 -9.45 -8.42
C PHE A 85 14.31 -10.29 -8.22
N ALA A 86 15.15 -10.38 -9.24
CA ALA A 86 16.45 -11.02 -9.14
C ALA A 86 17.49 -10.29 -9.97
N ASP A 87 18.62 -9.95 -9.33
CA ASP A 87 19.87 -9.57 -9.98
C ASP A 87 20.95 -10.52 -9.46
N ILE A 88 21.37 -11.45 -10.32
CA ILE A 88 22.35 -12.48 -9.97
C ILE A 88 23.76 -11.87 -9.78
N GLY A 89 24.07 -10.79 -10.49
CA GLY A 89 25.37 -10.12 -10.35
C GLY A 89 25.51 -9.39 -9.02
N ALA A 90 24.40 -8.85 -8.50
CA ALA A 90 24.33 -8.21 -7.19
C ALA A 90 24.07 -9.19 -6.02
N ASP A 91 23.96 -10.50 -6.27
CA ASP A 91 23.49 -11.50 -5.29
C ASP A 91 22.16 -11.09 -4.63
N PHE A 92 21.28 -10.51 -5.43
CA PHE A 92 20.02 -9.94 -4.98
C PHE A 92 18.84 -10.80 -5.42
N THR A 93 18.00 -11.19 -4.47
CA THR A 93 16.67 -11.73 -4.76
C THR A 93 15.64 -11.24 -3.76
N LYS A 94 14.45 -10.91 -4.26
CA LYS A 94 13.35 -10.45 -3.42
C LYS A 94 12.01 -10.91 -3.95
N GLY A 95 11.23 -11.54 -3.08
CA GLY A 95 9.84 -11.87 -3.33
C GLY A 95 8.89 -11.00 -2.52
N VAL A 96 7.87 -10.47 -3.16
CA VAL A 96 6.92 -9.48 -2.63
C VAL A 96 5.50 -10.02 -2.78
N GLU A 97 4.68 -9.84 -1.76
CA GLU A 97 3.26 -10.18 -1.81
C GLU A 97 2.47 -8.94 -2.20
N LEU A 98 1.64 -9.07 -3.22
CA LEU A 98 0.77 -8.00 -3.68
C LEU A 98 -0.55 -8.06 -2.89
N SER A 99 -1.06 -6.87 -2.60
CA SER A 99 -2.34 -6.59 -1.96
C SER A 99 -3.50 -6.58 -2.95
N VAL A 100 -3.21 -6.45 -4.24
CA VAL A 100 -4.16 -6.54 -5.36
C VAL A 100 -3.55 -7.38 -6.49
N PRO A 101 -4.36 -7.95 -7.40
CA PRO A 101 -3.80 -8.62 -8.56
C PRO A 101 -3.10 -7.59 -9.45
N PRO A 102 -1.93 -7.91 -10.04
CA PRO A 102 -1.27 -7.00 -10.95
C PRO A 102 -2.18 -6.72 -12.15
N ARG A 103 -2.16 -5.47 -12.68
CA ARG A 103 -2.96 -5.10 -13.87
C ARG A 103 -2.74 -6.07 -15.03
N LYS A 104 -1.51 -6.60 -15.14
CA LYS A 104 -1.11 -7.63 -16.10
C LYS A 104 0.02 -8.45 -15.48
N SER A 105 -0.05 -9.77 -15.60
CA SER A 105 1.09 -10.63 -15.28
C SER A 105 2.14 -10.55 -16.39
N PHE A 106 3.41 -10.31 -16.04
CA PHE A 106 4.50 -10.19 -17.00
C PHE A 106 5.87 -10.51 -16.39
N PHE A 107 6.82 -10.83 -17.26
CA PHE A 107 8.23 -10.99 -16.94
C PHE A 107 9.01 -10.01 -17.81
N ALA A 108 9.88 -9.22 -17.20
CA ALA A 108 10.75 -8.27 -17.86
C ALA A 108 12.21 -8.54 -17.45
N LEU A 109 13.10 -8.36 -18.42
CA LEU A 109 14.54 -8.33 -18.23
C LEU A 109 14.99 -6.97 -18.73
N ASP A 110 15.51 -6.17 -17.81
CA ASP A 110 15.98 -4.81 -18.09
C ASP A 110 17.25 -4.52 -17.30
N ASP A 111 17.92 -3.41 -17.58
CA ASP A 111 19.04 -2.91 -16.77
C ASP A 111 18.59 -2.40 -15.39
N GLU A 112 17.31 -2.01 -15.28
CA GLU A 112 16.70 -1.58 -14.02
C GLU A 112 15.57 -2.52 -13.56
N ALA A 113 15.28 -2.51 -12.26
CA ALA A 113 14.10 -3.16 -11.74
C ALA A 113 12.83 -2.40 -12.19
N ILE A 114 11.82 -3.14 -12.65
CA ILE A 114 10.52 -2.55 -13.03
C ILE A 114 9.68 -2.38 -11.75
N ILE A 115 9.68 -1.19 -11.15
CA ILE A 115 9.08 -0.87 -9.85
C ILE A 115 7.79 -0.05 -9.93
N ALA A 116 7.47 0.60 -11.06
CA ALA A 116 6.25 1.42 -11.17
C ALA A 116 4.95 0.68 -10.80
N PRO A 117 4.76 -0.62 -11.11
CA PRO A 117 3.59 -1.34 -10.64
C PRO A 117 3.50 -1.46 -9.11
N LEU A 118 4.63 -1.62 -8.40
CA LEU A 118 4.65 -1.64 -6.93
C LEU A 118 4.42 -0.24 -6.35
N ALA A 119 5.02 0.79 -6.94
CA ALA A 119 4.83 2.17 -6.50
C ALA A 119 3.37 2.60 -6.63
N LEU A 120 2.73 2.27 -7.76
CA LEU A 120 1.31 2.52 -7.97
C LEU A 120 0.44 1.77 -6.96
N GLU A 121 0.78 0.54 -6.62
CA GLU A 121 0.05 -0.22 -5.62
C GLU A 121 0.20 0.37 -4.22
N LEU A 122 1.41 0.79 -3.85
CA LEU A 122 1.68 1.42 -2.55
C LEU A 122 0.93 2.76 -2.40
N ASP A 123 0.85 3.53 -3.48
CA ASP A 123 0.15 4.81 -3.55
C ASP A 123 -1.37 4.62 -3.46
N GLU A 124 -1.94 3.77 -4.32
CA GLU A 124 -3.41 3.58 -4.42
C GLU A 124 -3.99 2.71 -3.28
N TYR A 125 -3.21 1.81 -2.71
CA TYR A 125 -3.65 0.86 -1.68
C TYR A 125 -2.79 0.94 -0.42
N GLU A 126 -2.44 2.16 -0.01
CA GLU A 126 -1.70 2.40 1.22
C GLU A 126 -2.38 1.70 2.42
N PRO A 127 -1.63 0.99 3.30
CA PRO A 127 -2.23 0.27 4.41
C PRO A 127 -3.07 1.15 5.34
N VAL A 128 -4.33 0.77 5.55
CA VAL A 128 -5.26 1.40 6.48
C VAL A 128 -5.39 0.54 7.74
N GLY A 129 -5.13 1.14 8.89
CA GLY A 129 -5.41 0.50 10.18
C GLY A 129 -6.90 0.46 10.44
N VAL A 130 -7.43 -0.68 10.85
CA VAL A 130 -8.84 -0.85 11.17
C VAL A 130 -8.99 -1.30 12.61
N ILE A 131 -9.86 -0.60 13.33
CA ILE A 131 -10.26 -0.97 14.68
C ILE A 131 -11.72 -1.39 14.62
N MET A 132 -11.95 -2.70 14.62
CA MET A 132 -13.28 -3.27 14.73
C MET A 132 -13.63 -3.49 16.20
N ALA A 133 -14.77 -3.01 16.68
CA ALA A 133 -15.14 -3.20 18.09
C ALA A 133 -16.65 -3.25 18.35
N ASP A 134 -17.04 -4.16 19.23
CA ASP A 134 -18.41 -4.33 19.67
C ASP A 134 -18.46 -4.70 21.18
N ALA A 135 -19.61 -5.12 21.72
CA ALA A 135 -19.70 -5.46 23.14
C ALA A 135 -19.02 -6.79 23.51
N SER A 136 -18.71 -7.64 22.53
CA SER A 136 -18.05 -8.94 22.71
C SER A 136 -16.52 -8.83 22.67
N GLY A 137 -15.96 -7.87 21.92
CA GLY A 137 -14.52 -7.74 21.75
C GLY A 137 -14.13 -6.67 20.74
N ALA A 138 -12.88 -6.76 20.31
CA ALA A 138 -12.29 -5.93 19.27
C ALA A 138 -11.28 -6.73 18.44
N ARG A 139 -11.18 -6.40 17.15
CA ARG A 139 -10.12 -6.82 16.23
C ARG A 139 -9.37 -5.58 15.77
N ILE A 140 -8.05 -5.65 15.84
CA ILE A 140 -7.13 -4.64 15.30
C ILE A 140 -6.44 -5.34 14.13
N LEU A 141 -6.63 -4.78 12.94
CA LEU A 141 -6.12 -5.34 11.71
C LEU A 141 -5.66 -4.24 10.76
N THR A 142 -4.91 -4.59 9.74
CA THR A 142 -4.53 -3.70 8.65
C THR A 142 -5.15 -4.19 7.35
N VAL A 143 -5.58 -3.26 6.51
CA VAL A 143 -6.17 -3.54 5.20
C VAL A 143 -5.36 -2.81 4.14
N ALA A 144 -4.89 -3.56 3.16
CA ALA A 144 -4.30 -3.02 1.94
C ALA A 144 -4.94 -3.76 0.76
N GLY A 145 -5.60 -3.03 -0.14
CA GLY A 145 -6.31 -3.62 -1.27
C GLY A 145 -7.31 -4.71 -0.86
N LYS A 146 -7.00 -5.97 -1.20
CA LYS A 146 -7.80 -7.16 -0.90
C LYS A 146 -7.23 -8.00 0.25
N VAL A 147 -6.11 -7.58 0.85
CA VAL A 147 -5.43 -8.31 1.93
C VAL A 147 -5.84 -7.70 3.27
N ILE A 148 -6.22 -8.58 4.20
CA ILE A 148 -6.42 -8.29 5.60
C ILE A 148 -5.31 -9.01 6.37
N ASP A 149 -4.63 -8.28 7.25
CA ASP A 149 -3.72 -8.86 8.23
C ASP A 149 -4.25 -8.63 9.65
N ASP A 150 -4.68 -9.70 10.31
CA ASP A 150 -5.19 -9.67 11.70
C ASP A 150 -4.01 -9.59 12.68
N ALA A 151 -3.76 -8.39 13.19
CA ALA A 151 -2.67 -8.15 14.12
C ALA A 151 -3.03 -8.58 15.56
N GLU A 152 -4.23 -8.24 16.05
CA GLU A 152 -4.61 -8.56 17.43
C GLU A 152 -6.14 -8.67 17.63
N THR A 153 -6.57 -9.61 18.48
CA THR A 153 -7.96 -9.73 18.93
C THR A 153 -8.06 -9.63 20.45
N ILE A 154 -8.87 -8.68 20.94
CA ILE A 154 -9.06 -8.42 22.37
C ILE A 154 -10.49 -8.77 22.77
N ARG A 155 -10.67 -9.69 23.72
CA ARG A 155 -12.01 -10.03 24.25
C ARG A 155 -12.50 -8.99 25.25
N ALA A 156 -13.73 -8.52 25.10
CA ALA A 156 -14.30 -7.54 26.01
C ALA A 156 -14.73 -8.20 27.33
N LYS A 157 -14.38 -7.56 28.45
CA LYS A 157 -14.84 -7.93 29.80
C LYS A 157 -16.00 -7.02 30.25
N ILE A 158 -16.97 -6.80 29.36
CA ILE A 158 -18.11 -5.89 29.59
C ILE A 158 -19.35 -6.73 29.92
N HIS A 159 -19.97 -6.52 31.08
CA HIS A 159 -21.20 -7.23 31.43
C HIS A 159 -22.41 -6.75 30.61
N HIS A 160 -23.40 -7.61 30.37
CA HIS A 160 -24.65 -7.23 29.68
C HIS A 160 -25.46 -6.16 30.43
N LEU A 161 -26.35 -5.48 29.71
CA LEU A 161 -27.17 -4.41 30.28
C LEU A 161 -28.26 -5.05 31.14
N CYS A 162 -28.22 -4.87 32.45
CA CYS A 162 -29.35 -5.22 33.30
C CYS A 162 -30.48 -4.20 33.09
N LYS A 163 -31.59 -4.62 32.47
CA LYS A 163 -32.81 -3.81 32.28
C LYS A 163 -33.74 -3.79 33.51
N VAL A 164 -33.30 -4.30 34.65
CA VAL A 164 -34.12 -4.37 35.87
C VAL A 164 -34.10 -2.99 36.54
N GLY A 165 -35.27 -2.33 36.62
CA GLY A 165 -35.42 -1.02 37.24
C GLY A 165 -35.19 -1.04 38.74
N GLY A 166 -34.72 0.08 39.30
CA GLY A 166 -34.54 0.25 40.75
C GLY A 166 -33.37 1.16 41.14
N TRP A 167 -33.24 1.44 42.44
CA TRP A 167 -32.23 2.33 43.02
C TRP A 167 -30.76 1.93 42.71
N SER A 168 -30.51 0.69 42.30
CA SER A 168 -29.18 0.17 41.93
C SER A 168 -28.82 0.37 40.45
N GLN A 169 -29.75 0.77 39.59
CA GLN A 169 -29.53 0.91 38.14
C GLN A 169 -28.39 1.87 37.79
N MET A 170 -28.28 3.00 38.49
CA MET A 170 -27.20 3.98 38.31
C MET A 170 -25.82 3.40 38.66
N ARG A 171 -25.73 2.50 39.65
CA ARG A 171 -24.47 1.83 40.02
C ARG A 171 -24.03 0.85 38.93
N TYR A 172 -24.95 0.07 38.36
CA TYR A 172 -24.64 -0.85 37.26
C TYR A 172 -24.20 -0.12 36.00
N GLN A 173 -24.84 0.99 35.65
CA GLN A 173 -24.41 1.84 34.53
C GLN A 173 -22.97 2.33 34.71
N ARG A 174 -22.65 2.93 35.88
CA ARG A 174 -21.28 3.40 36.18
C ARG A 174 -20.24 2.29 36.11
N ARG A 175 -20.58 1.08 36.58
CA ARG A 175 -19.68 -0.09 36.47
C ARG A 175 -19.41 -0.43 35.01
N ARG A 176 -20.45 -0.43 34.16
CA ARG A 176 -20.29 -0.69 32.73
C ARG A 176 -19.47 0.39 32.04
N ASP A 177 -19.69 1.66 32.36
CA ASP A 177 -18.89 2.76 31.79
C ASP A 177 -17.40 2.61 32.13
N LYS A 178 -17.08 2.21 33.37
CA LYS A 178 -15.71 1.89 33.76
C LYS A 178 -15.13 0.71 32.99
N GLN A 179 -15.92 -0.33 32.73
CA GLN A 179 -15.49 -1.50 31.94
C GLN A 179 -15.22 -1.11 30.48
N VAL A 180 -16.13 -0.34 29.87
CA VAL A 180 -15.97 0.17 28.51
C VAL A 180 -14.71 1.04 28.42
N LYS A 181 -14.52 1.96 29.38
CA LYS A 181 -13.32 2.81 29.43
C LYS A 181 -12.02 2.00 29.55
N HIS A 182 -12.02 0.98 30.42
CA HIS A 182 -10.85 0.12 30.58
C HIS A 182 -10.52 -0.65 29.30
N PHE A 183 -11.54 -1.22 28.65
CA PHE A 183 -11.40 -1.91 27.38
C PHE A 183 -10.91 -0.98 26.27
N SER A 184 -11.43 0.24 26.18
CA SER A 184 -10.95 1.26 25.24
C SER A 184 -9.48 1.61 25.43
N LYS A 185 -8.98 1.64 26.68
CA LYS A 185 -7.57 1.85 26.97
C LYS A 185 -6.69 0.70 26.53
N GLU A 186 -7.15 -0.54 26.71
CA GLU A 186 -6.43 -1.73 26.23
C GLU A 186 -6.28 -1.69 24.71
N ILE A 187 -7.36 -1.35 24.00
CA ILE A 187 -7.34 -1.17 22.53
C ILE A 187 -6.38 -0.04 22.13
N ALA A 188 -6.46 1.13 22.78
CA ALA A 188 -5.60 2.26 22.44
C ALA A 188 -4.11 1.93 22.60
N PHE A 189 -3.75 1.16 23.64
CA PHE A 189 -2.37 0.71 23.85
C PHE A 189 -1.91 -0.27 22.75
N ALA A 190 -2.76 -1.22 22.36
CA ALA A 190 -2.46 -2.13 21.27
C ALA A 190 -2.29 -1.39 19.92
N VAL A 191 -3.20 -0.45 19.64
CA VAL A 191 -3.15 0.43 18.46
C VAL A 191 -1.84 1.22 18.40
N ASP A 192 -1.41 1.84 19.51
CA ASP A 192 -0.16 2.59 19.56
C ASP A 192 1.05 1.74 19.14
N LYS A 193 1.07 0.46 19.54
CA LYS A 193 2.15 -0.47 19.19
C LYS A 193 2.05 -0.93 17.74
N ILE A 194 0.94 -1.57 17.38
CA ILE A 194 0.75 -2.23 16.08
C ILE A 194 0.86 -1.21 14.95
N PHE A 195 0.10 -0.11 15.03
CA PHE A 195 0.04 0.86 13.93
C PHE A 195 1.33 1.68 13.80
N THR A 196 2.15 1.77 14.85
CA THR A 196 3.48 2.38 14.74
C THR A 196 4.44 1.46 14.02
N ASP A 197 4.47 0.16 14.37
CA ASP A 197 5.33 -0.83 13.75
C ASP A 197 4.97 -1.01 12.26
N ASP A 198 3.68 -1.01 11.94
CA ASP A 198 3.15 -1.15 10.57
C ASP A 198 3.17 0.17 9.78
N LYS A 199 3.72 1.25 10.35
CA LYS A 199 3.80 2.60 9.74
C LYS A 199 2.46 3.14 9.22
N ILE A 200 1.35 2.82 9.89
CA ILE A 200 0.00 3.22 9.47
C ILE A 200 -0.16 4.75 9.55
N LYS A 201 -0.78 5.32 8.52
CA LYS A 201 -1.10 6.76 8.42
C LYS A 201 -2.60 7.05 8.54
N ARG A 202 -3.46 6.05 8.34
CA ARG A 202 -4.93 6.21 8.21
C ARG A 202 -5.65 5.16 9.03
N ILE A 203 -6.74 5.54 9.71
CA ILE A 203 -7.53 4.66 10.56
C ILE A 203 -9.01 4.67 10.18
N LEU A 204 -9.60 3.49 10.06
CA LEU A 204 -11.06 3.31 10.00
C LEU A 204 -11.57 2.67 11.30
N LEU A 205 -12.61 3.25 11.88
CA LEU A 205 -13.31 2.66 13.03
C LEU A 205 -14.55 1.90 12.55
N ALA A 206 -14.70 0.64 12.96
CA ALA A 206 -15.79 -0.22 12.54
C ALA A 206 -16.51 -0.82 13.76
N GLY A 207 -17.79 -0.53 13.97
CA GLY A 207 -18.49 -1.00 15.16
C GLY A 207 -19.65 -0.14 15.61
N ARG A 208 -20.04 -0.27 16.88
CA ARG A 208 -21.17 0.51 17.45
C ARG A 208 -20.71 1.83 18.06
N ASP A 209 -21.41 2.92 17.75
CA ASP A 209 -21.04 4.30 18.12
C ASP A 209 -20.51 4.48 19.55
N ARG A 210 -21.21 3.93 20.55
CA ARG A 210 -20.81 4.11 21.97
C ARG A 210 -19.42 3.56 22.27
N ILE A 211 -19.05 2.42 21.69
CA ILE A 211 -17.74 1.82 21.95
C ILE A 211 -16.66 2.52 21.14
N LEU A 212 -16.96 2.86 19.88
CA LEU A 212 -16.05 3.60 19.02
C LEU A 212 -15.70 4.96 19.61
N GLN A 213 -16.70 5.70 20.12
CA GLN A 213 -16.46 6.98 20.79
C GLN A 213 -15.59 6.83 22.05
N SER A 214 -15.78 5.75 22.81
CA SER A 214 -14.93 5.48 23.98
C SER A 214 -13.50 5.14 23.58
N ILE A 215 -13.30 4.36 22.52
CA ILE A 215 -11.98 4.03 21.97
C ILE A 215 -11.29 5.31 21.49
N GLU A 216 -11.96 6.08 20.65
CA GLU A 216 -11.45 7.33 20.11
C GLU A 216 -11.01 8.31 21.20
N ASN A 217 -11.76 8.42 22.31
CA ASN A 217 -11.39 9.27 23.44
C ASN A 217 -10.09 8.83 24.16
N GLU A 218 -9.73 7.55 24.08
CA GLU A 218 -8.53 6.99 24.69
C GLU A 218 -7.35 6.90 23.70
N LEU A 219 -7.59 7.07 22.39
CA LEU A 219 -6.53 7.17 21.38
C LEU A 219 -5.68 8.42 21.61
N SER A 220 -4.38 8.30 21.29
CA SER A 220 -3.48 9.45 21.22
C SER A 220 -3.95 10.46 20.17
N THR A 221 -3.52 11.72 20.27
CA THR A 221 -3.88 12.76 19.28
C THR A 221 -3.44 12.36 17.87
N LYS A 222 -2.25 11.76 17.72
CA LYS A 222 -1.77 11.22 16.44
C LYS A 222 -2.80 10.30 15.78
N TRP A 223 -3.35 9.33 16.52
CA TRP A 223 -4.29 8.38 15.95
C TRP A 223 -5.69 8.92 15.77
N ARG A 224 -6.13 9.86 16.61
CA ARG A 224 -7.41 10.55 16.39
C ARG A 224 -7.39 11.36 15.10
N ASP A 225 -6.30 12.07 14.83
CA ASP A 225 -6.14 12.88 13.62
C ASP A 225 -6.00 12.00 12.36
N ALA A 226 -5.60 10.74 12.52
CA ALA A 226 -5.52 9.75 11.44
C ALA A 226 -6.87 9.08 11.10
N ILE A 227 -7.96 9.35 11.84
CA ILE A 227 -9.26 8.71 11.58
C ILE A 227 -9.88 9.29 10.30
N ILE A 228 -10.00 8.44 9.27
CA ILE A 228 -10.61 8.82 7.98
C ILE A 228 -12.11 8.54 7.93
N GLY A 229 -12.65 7.72 8.85
CA GLY A 229 -14.07 7.39 8.84
C GLY A 229 -14.53 6.46 9.96
N ARG A 230 -15.85 6.30 10.04
CA ARG A 230 -16.52 5.36 10.95
C ARG A 230 -17.62 4.61 10.19
N ILE A 231 -17.73 3.31 10.42
CA ILE A 231 -18.82 2.49 9.88
C ILE A 231 -19.47 1.66 10.98
N ALA A 232 -20.77 1.41 10.84
CA ALA A 232 -21.43 0.36 11.60
C ALA A 232 -20.95 -1.00 11.08
N TRP A 233 -20.46 -1.85 11.97
CA TRP A 233 -19.98 -3.19 11.64
C TRP A 233 -20.26 -4.20 12.74
N ASP A 234 -20.40 -5.47 12.34
CA ASP A 234 -20.54 -6.60 13.24
C ASP A 234 -19.27 -7.46 13.18
N LEU A 235 -18.73 -7.87 14.33
CA LEU A 235 -17.50 -8.65 14.40
C LEU A 235 -17.66 -10.07 13.84
N ASP A 236 -18.89 -10.58 13.82
CA ASP A 236 -19.20 -11.91 13.28
C ASP A 236 -19.38 -11.91 11.74
N ALA A 237 -19.35 -10.74 11.10
CA ALA A 237 -19.45 -10.63 9.64
C ALA A 237 -18.15 -11.11 8.97
N ALA A 238 -18.29 -11.63 7.74
CA ALA A 238 -17.15 -12.17 7.00
C ALA A 238 -16.22 -11.07 6.49
N ASP A 239 -14.92 -11.36 6.48
CA ASP A 239 -13.87 -10.40 6.08
C ASP A 239 -14.01 -9.95 4.62
N ASP A 240 -14.47 -10.82 3.73
CA ASP A 240 -14.73 -10.47 2.33
C ASP A 240 -15.90 -9.48 2.18
N GLU A 241 -16.89 -9.56 3.07
CA GLU A 241 -17.97 -8.57 3.16
C GLU A 241 -17.44 -7.23 3.66
N PHE A 242 -16.54 -7.26 4.64
CA PHE A 242 -15.89 -6.06 5.17
C PHE A 242 -15.12 -5.32 4.08
N ILE A 243 -14.23 -6.02 3.35
CA ILE A 243 -13.45 -5.44 2.24
C ILE A 243 -14.37 -4.78 1.22
N ARG A 244 -15.43 -5.47 0.78
CA ARG A 244 -16.41 -4.92 -0.17
C ARG A 244 -17.09 -3.65 0.36
N LYS A 245 -17.30 -3.57 1.68
CA LYS A 245 -17.95 -2.42 2.32
C LYS A 245 -17.04 -1.21 2.43
N VAL A 246 -15.74 -1.42 2.72
CA VAL A 246 -14.78 -0.34 2.98
C VAL A 246 -14.03 0.14 1.76
N ALA A 247 -13.88 -0.70 0.72
CA ALA A 247 -13.18 -0.33 -0.51
C ALA A 247 -13.65 1.01 -1.11
N PRO A 248 -14.97 1.31 -1.21
CA PRO A 248 -15.43 2.61 -1.72
C PRO A 248 -15.07 3.80 -0.81
N ILE A 249 -14.92 3.56 0.50
CA ILE A 249 -14.54 4.60 1.47
C ILE A 249 -13.06 4.94 1.27
N PHE A 250 -12.22 3.92 1.18
CA PHE A 250 -10.79 4.09 0.92
C PHE A 250 -10.55 4.77 -0.42
N GLU A 251 -11.18 4.28 -1.48
CA GLU A 251 -11.11 4.91 -2.81
C GLU A 251 -11.56 6.38 -2.76
N SER A 252 -12.68 6.70 -2.09
CA SER A 252 -13.13 8.09 -1.98
C SER A 252 -12.15 9.00 -1.25
N PHE A 253 -11.45 8.46 -0.26
CA PHE A 253 -10.44 9.19 0.49
C PHE A 253 -9.18 9.40 -0.35
N GLU A 254 -8.70 8.38 -1.08
CA GLU A 254 -7.58 8.54 -2.02
C GLU A 254 -7.89 9.62 -3.06
N ARG A 255 -9.08 9.60 -3.66
CA ARG A 255 -9.47 10.61 -4.65
C ARG A 255 -9.54 12.02 -4.07
N GLU A 256 -9.93 12.17 -2.80
CA GLU A 256 -9.89 13.46 -2.12
C GLU A 256 -8.45 13.95 -1.90
N GLN A 257 -7.54 13.06 -1.53
CA GLN A 257 -6.12 13.37 -1.35
C GLN A 257 -5.44 13.73 -2.66
N GLU A 258 -5.65 12.93 -3.70
CA GLU A 258 -5.19 13.17 -5.07
C GLU A 258 -5.64 14.57 -5.53
N LYS A 259 -6.92 14.92 -5.33
CA LYS A 259 -7.46 16.23 -5.66
C LYS A 259 -6.78 17.36 -4.87
N ASN A 260 -6.59 17.19 -3.55
CA ASN A 260 -5.92 18.19 -2.71
C ASN A 260 -4.48 18.44 -3.16
N ILE A 261 -3.76 17.39 -3.56
CA ILE A 261 -2.39 17.47 -4.07
C ILE A 261 -2.36 18.20 -5.41
N ILE A 262 -3.28 17.89 -6.33
CA ILE A 262 -3.40 18.59 -7.62
C ILE A 262 -3.75 20.07 -7.43
N GLU A 263 -4.64 20.40 -6.49
CA GLU A 263 -4.98 21.79 -6.18
C GLU A 263 -3.78 22.55 -5.61
N LYS A 264 -3.01 21.94 -4.71
CA LYS A 264 -1.75 22.48 -4.18
C LYS A 264 -0.74 22.71 -5.31
N PHE A 265 -0.52 21.71 -6.15
CA PHE A 265 0.35 21.79 -7.33
C PHE A 265 -0.06 22.94 -8.25
N ALA A 266 -1.36 23.05 -8.57
CA ALA A 266 -1.89 24.12 -9.42
C ALA A 266 -1.69 25.52 -8.80
N ALA A 267 -1.87 25.65 -7.49
CA ALA A 267 -1.65 26.91 -6.79
C ALA A 267 -0.18 27.33 -6.83
N GLU A 268 0.75 26.38 -6.57
CA GLU A 268 2.19 26.60 -6.65
C GLU A 268 2.64 26.97 -8.07
N LEU A 269 2.12 26.29 -9.09
CA LEU A 269 2.48 26.56 -10.49
C LEU A 269 2.05 27.97 -10.92
N ARG A 270 0.82 28.40 -10.57
CA ARG A 270 0.29 29.74 -10.92
C ARG A 270 1.08 30.89 -10.31
N LYS A 271 1.63 30.71 -9.11
CA LYS A 271 2.45 31.73 -8.44
C LYS A 271 3.95 31.59 -8.73
N ASN A 272 4.33 30.71 -9.65
CA ASN A 272 5.72 30.35 -9.96
C ASN A 272 6.52 29.94 -8.71
N GLY A 273 5.83 29.27 -7.77
CA GLY A 273 6.36 28.81 -6.49
C GLY A 273 7.10 27.49 -6.59
N LEU A 274 6.82 26.59 -5.66
CA LEU A 274 7.46 25.29 -5.51
C LEU A 274 6.74 24.20 -6.33
N ALA A 275 6.52 24.46 -7.61
CA ALA A 275 6.01 23.46 -8.54
C ALA A 275 6.63 23.64 -9.93
N ILE A 276 6.77 22.52 -10.63
CA ILE A 276 7.28 22.45 -12.00
C ILE A 276 6.45 21.46 -12.81
N ALA A 277 6.32 21.69 -14.11
CA ALA A 277 5.47 20.88 -14.97
C ALA A 277 6.16 20.54 -16.29
N GLY A 278 5.72 19.45 -16.91
CA GLY A 278 6.28 18.91 -18.14
C GLY A 278 7.39 17.90 -17.85
N MET A 279 7.57 16.96 -18.78
CA MET A 279 8.49 15.84 -18.63
C MET A 279 9.93 16.29 -18.37
N GLU A 280 10.51 17.09 -19.28
CA GLU A 280 11.92 17.48 -19.25
C GLU A 280 12.28 18.24 -17.96
N ASN A 281 11.47 19.24 -17.61
CA ASN A 281 11.69 20.04 -16.41
C ASN A 281 11.57 19.20 -15.12
N THR A 282 10.58 18.30 -15.08
CA THR A 282 10.36 17.41 -13.93
C THR A 282 11.53 16.44 -13.76
N LYS A 283 12.01 15.84 -14.86
CA LYS A 283 13.19 14.97 -14.85
C LYS A 283 14.44 15.67 -14.33
N THR A 284 14.74 16.87 -14.84
CA THR A 284 15.88 17.66 -14.35
C THR A 284 15.75 18.01 -12.86
N ALA A 285 14.54 18.34 -12.39
CA ALA A 285 14.30 18.61 -10.98
C ALA A 285 14.51 17.35 -10.10
N LEU A 286 14.12 16.17 -10.59
CA LEU A 286 14.38 14.89 -9.94
C LEU A 286 15.89 14.62 -9.85
N GLU A 287 16.63 14.76 -10.96
CA GLU A 287 18.10 14.58 -11.00
C GLU A 287 18.84 15.49 -10.00
N TYR A 288 18.32 16.71 -9.77
CA TYR A 288 18.86 17.62 -8.75
C TYR A 288 18.35 17.37 -7.33
N GLY A 289 17.52 16.34 -7.10
CA GLY A 289 16.93 16.04 -5.79
C GLY A 289 16.03 17.15 -5.26
N GLN A 290 15.44 17.95 -6.15
CA GLN A 290 14.58 19.09 -5.81
C GLN A 290 13.14 18.69 -5.56
N VAL A 291 12.71 17.54 -6.08
CA VAL A 291 11.32 17.08 -6.01
C VAL A 291 10.99 16.59 -4.60
N ASP A 292 9.81 17.00 -4.14
CA ASP A 292 9.16 16.46 -2.94
C ASP A 292 8.18 15.37 -3.34
N THR A 293 7.29 15.70 -4.28
CA THR A 293 6.26 14.82 -4.82
C THR A 293 6.26 14.89 -6.34
N LEU A 294 6.47 13.75 -6.99
CA LEU A 294 6.27 13.54 -8.40
C LEU A 294 4.78 13.22 -8.64
N LEU A 295 4.19 13.83 -9.67
CA LEU A 295 2.81 13.61 -10.11
C LEU A 295 2.82 12.99 -11.50
N ILE A 296 2.22 11.82 -11.65
CA ILE A 296 2.10 11.10 -12.93
C ILE A 296 0.64 10.78 -13.21
N GLN A 297 0.09 11.24 -14.34
CA GLN A 297 -1.27 10.92 -14.74
C GLN A 297 -1.39 9.48 -15.31
N ASN A 298 -2.55 8.84 -15.15
CA ASN A 298 -2.77 7.40 -15.49
C ASN A 298 -2.80 7.05 -17.00
N ASN A 299 -2.16 7.84 -17.86
CA ASN A 299 -2.12 7.65 -19.31
C ASN A 299 -0.73 7.88 -19.91
N ILE A 300 0.28 8.02 -19.07
CA ILE A 300 1.67 8.13 -19.50
C ILE A 300 2.18 6.78 -19.99
N GLU A 301 3.05 6.83 -21.01
CA GLU A 301 3.71 5.64 -21.54
C GLU A 301 4.42 4.87 -20.43
N GLN A 302 4.25 3.55 -20.41
CA GLN A 302 4.77 2.69 -19.34
C GLN A 302 6.28 2.87 -19.11
N LYS A 303 7.06 3.01 -20.18
CA LYS A 303 8.51 3.20 -20.08
C LYS A 303 8.88 4.51 -19.39
N LEU A 304 8.18 5.59 -19.72
CA LEU A 304 8.41 6.90 -19.11
C LEU A 304 7.95 6.93 -17.65
N THR A 305 6.81 6.29 -17.34
CA THR A 305 6.34 6.12 -15.96
C THR A 305 7.35 5.36 -15.12
N GLU A 306 7.93 4.29 -15.66
CA GLU A 306 8.97 3.51 -15.00
C GLU A 306 10.20 4.36 -14.70
N GLU A 307 10.78 5.01 -15.73
CA GLU A 307 11.97 5.86 -15.61
C GLU A 307 11.80 6.95 -14.54
N LEU A 308 10.67 7.67 -14.56
CA LEU A 308 10.41 8.73 -13.60
C LEU A 308 10.18 8.20 -12.18
N THR A 309 9.56 7.01 -12.05
CA THR A 309 9.34 6.37 -10.74
C THR A 309 10.66 5.92 -10.13
N SER A 310 11.50 5.22 -10.89
CA SER A 310 12.85 4.80 -10.45
C SER A 310 13.67 5.98 -10.00
N LEU A 311 13.70 7.07 -10.78
CA LEU A 311 14.44 8.27 -10.44
C LEU A 311 13.87 8.99 -9.20
N ALA A 312 12.55 9.02 -9.03
CA ALA A 312 11.91 9.57 -7.85
C ALA A 312 12.27 8.78 -6.59
N GLU A 313 12.19 7.45 -6.63
CA GLU A 313 12.54 6.60 -5.49
C GLU A 313 14.02 6.71 -5.15
N ALA A 314 14.91 6.68 -6.14
CA ALA A 314 16.36 6.88 -5.95
C ALA A 314 16.69 8.23 -5.29
N THR A 315 15.88 9.26 -5.53
CA THR A 315 16.04 10.61 -4.96
C THR A 315 15.18 10.84 -3.71
N SER A 316 14.58 9.76 -3.19
CA SER A 316 13.67 9.75 -2.03
C SER A 316 12.47 10.68 -2.18
N SER A 317 11.98 10.90 -3.40
CA SER A 317 10.78 11.68 -3.71
C SER A 317 9.54 10.80 -3.60
N HIS A 318 8.42 11.34 -3.09
CA HIS A 318 7.13 10.65 -3.11
C HIS A 318 6.60 10.58 -4.54
N VAL A 319 5.98 9.46 -4.93
CA VAL A 319 5.33 9.31 -6.24
C VAL A 319 3.82 9.21 -6.02
N GLU A 320 3.08 10.12 -6.63
CA GLU A 320 1.63 10.19 -6.58
C GLU A 320 1.06 9.95 -7.98
N PHE A 321 0.26 8.90 -8.13
CA PHE A 321 -0.39 8.54 -9.38
C PHE A 321 -1.77 9.17 -9.45
N VAL A 322 -1.93 10.10 -10.40
CA VAL A 322 -3.17 10.81 -10.64
C VAL A 322 -4.05 9.97 -11.57
N LEU A 323 -4.98 9.21 -10.98
CA LEU A 323 -5.89 8.35 -11.73
C LEU A 323 -7.06 9.12 -12.36
N SER A 324 -7.40 10.27 -11.81
CA SER A 324 -8.44 11.15 -12.33
C SER A 324 -7.91 12.03 -13.47
N ASP A 325 -8.76 12.37 -14.43
CA ASP A 325 -8.37 13.31 -15.47
C ASP A 325 -8.11 14.71 -14.87
N SER A 326 -6.85 15.14 -14.93
CA SER A 326 -6.41 16.44 -14.44
C SER A 326 -6.15 17.36 -15.63
N GLU A 327 -7.03 18.34 -15.85
CA GLU A 327 -6.86 19.32 -16.94
C GLU A 327 -5.53 20.07 -16.85
N ILE A 328 -5.02 20.31 -15.63
CA ILE A 328 -3.78 21.05 -15.46
C ILE A 328 -2.57 20.20 -15.83
N LEU A 329 -2.51 18.94 -15.38
CA LEU A 329 -1.40 18.04 -15.74
C LEU A 329 -1.45 17.68 -17.22
N SER A 330 -2.65 17.48 -17.78
CA SER A 330 -2.84 17.18 -19.20
C SER A 330 -2.28 18.28 -20.13
N ARG A 331 -2.22 19.54 -19.68
CA ARG A 331 -1.57 20.63 -20.44
C ARG A 331 -0.05 20.51 -20.50
N TYR A 332 0.55 19.71 -19.63
CA TYR A 332 1.97 19.49 -19.48
C TYR A 332 2.30 18.00 -19.57
N GLU A 333 1.72 17.32 -20.56
CA GLU A 333 2.02 15.92 -20.87
C GLU A 333 1.72 14.96 -19.71
N GLY A 334 0.81 15.34 -18.80
CA GLY A 334 0.40 14.53 -17.66
C GLY A 334 1.46 14.36 -16.57
N ILE A 335 2.53 15.16 -16.59
CA ILE A 335 3.66 15.06 -15.64
C ILE A 335 3.90 16.41 -14.95
N GLY A 336 4.13 16.37 -13.64
CA GLY A 336 4.56 17.51 -12.86
C GLY A 336 5.18 17.12 -11.54
N ALA A 337 5.67 18.10 -10.80
CA ALA A 337 6.21 17.88 -9.47
C ALA A 337 6.00 19.08 -8.54
N ILE A 338 5.80 18.78 -7.26
CA ILE A 338 5.95 19.74 -6.16
C ILE A 338 7.39 19.66 -5.68
N LEU A 339 8.02 20.82 -5.46
CA LEU A 339 9.44 20.92 -5.12
C LEU A 339 9.64 21.15 -3.62
N ARG A 340 10.72 20.59 -3.06
CA ARG A 340 11.23 20.91 -1.72
C ARG A 340 11.83 22.31 -1.66
N TYR A 341 12.56 22.66 -2.71
CA TYR A 341 13.23 23.94 -2.88
C TYR A 341 13.42 24.24 -4.37
N LYS A 342 13.74 25.50 -4.70
CA LYS A 342 14.00 25.95 -6.06
C LYS A 342 15.39 26.57 -6.11
N SER A 343 16.24 26.12 -7.02
CA SER A 343 17.50 26.81 -7.31
C SER A 343 17.21 28.21 -7.86
N LYS A 344 18.01 29.19 -7.41
CA LYS A 344 17.87 30.60 -7.81
C LYS A 344 18.30 30.85 -9.25
#